data_AF-A0A497CAP2-F1
#
_entry.id   AF-A0A497CAP2-F1
#
_cell.length_a   1.000
_cell.length_b   1.000
_cell.length_c   1.000
_cell.angle_alpha   90.00
_cell.angle_beta   90.00
_cell.angle_gamma   90.00
#
_symmetry.space_group_name_H-M   'P 1'
#
loop_
_entity.id
_entity.type
_entity.pdbx_description
1 polymer ?
#
loop_
_entity_poly.entity_id
_entity_poly.type
_entity_poly.pdbx_seq_one_letter_code
_entity_poly.pdbx_strand_id
1 'polypeptide(L)'
;MKIVTVVAYTILLIVMLVITGCYPKFKEVELDNIPFKTLNDDGIVDLNLIIENSSILVSRWLSDTQYSFIAYYGKCQNMPRLEGEFRVLFVEVREQENWKGQPQVIFADVLIHTNSQMADIRIYDVTDSYPNTNTKLPVTDIQFREVISVAIEYLKTLGINDCEVGITQMEETWSVLCKESECDFDIDANSLEVIVEGRD
;
A
#
# COMPACT_ATOMS: atom_id res chain seq x y z
N MET A 1 -54.01 -9.94 32.74
CA MET A 1 -52.79 -9.10 32.87
C MET A 1 -51.51 -9.80 32.43
N LYS A 2 -51.30 -11.10 32.70
CA LYS A 2 -50.03 -11.81 32.35
C LYS A 2 -49.76 -12.02 30.85
N ILE A 3 -50.80 -12.15 30.01
CA ILE A 3 -50.65 -12.44 28.56
C ILE A 3 -50.07 -11.25 27.80
N VAL A 4 -50.52 -10.03 28.13
CA VAL A 4 -50.04 -8.78 27.51
C VAL A 4 -48.54 -8.59 27.78
N THR A 5 -48.09 -8.95 28.98
CA THR A 5 -46.69 -8.83 29.37
C THR A 5 -45.80 -9.81 28.59
N VAL A 6 -46.23 -11.06 28.41
CA VAL A 6 -45.46 -12.07 27.66
C VAL A 6 -45.31 -11.69 26.18
N VAL A 7 -46.38 -11.19 25.55
CA VAL A 7 -46.34 -10.75 24.14
C VAL A 7 -45.39 -9.56 23.98
N ALA A 8 -45.42 -8.59 24.91
CA ALA A 8 -44.52 -7.43 24.88
C ALA A 8 -43.04 -7.83 24.99
N TYR A 9 -42.69 -8.76 25.89
CA TYR A 9 -41.31 -9.26 26.00
C TYR A 9 -40.85 -10.02 24.77
N THR A 10 -41.73 -10.79 24.14
CA THR A 10 -41.38 -11.56 22.93
C THR A 10 -41.11 -10.65 21.75
N ILE A 11 -41.93 -9.60 21.57
CA ILE A 11 -41.73 -8.58 20.52
C ILE A 11 -40.42 -7.82 20.77
N LEU A 12 -40.14 -7.41 22.03
CA LEU A 12 -38.89 -6.73 22.37
C LEU A 12 -37.65 -7.59 22.04
N LEU A 13 -37.72 -8.90 22.32
CA LEU A 13 -36.61 -9.84 22.09
C LEU A 13 -36.38 -10.10 20.61
N ILE A 14 -37.46 -10.20 19.81
CA ILE A 14 -37.38 -10.30 18.35
C ILE A 14 -36.80 -9.00 17.76
N VAL A 15 -37.22 -7.83 18.24
CA VAL A 15 -36.68 -6.54 17.79
C VAL A 15 -35.20 -6.43 18.13
N MET A 16 -34.77 -6.83 19.34
CA MET A 16 -33.34 -6.86 19.70
C MET A 16 -32.53 -7.81 18.80
N LEU A 17 -33.07 -8.99 18.46
CA LEU A 17 -32.39 -9.96 17.58
C LEU A 17 -32.29 -9.47 16.13
N VAL A 18 -33.25 -8.68 15.65
CA VAL A 18 -33.20 -8.10 14.30
C VAL A 18 -32.20 -6.93 14.24
N ILE A 19 -32.05 -6.16 15.32
CA ILE A 19 -31.11 -5.02 15.36
C ILE A 19 -29.64 -5.50 15.43
N THR A 20 -29.35 -6.63 16.08
CA THR A 20 -27.98 -7.17 16.16
C THR A 20 -27.49 -7.83 14.87
N GLY A 21 -28.39 -8.16 13.93
CA GLY A 21 -28.05 -8.81 12.66
C GLY A 21 -27.61 -7.85 11.54
N CYS A 22 -27.78 -6.53 11.70
CA CYS A 22 -27.55 -5.54 10.65
C CYS A 22 -26.27 -4.71 10.89
N TYR A 23 -25.19 -5.33 11.36
CA TYR A 23 -23.88 -4.68 11.28
C TYR A 23 -23.37 -4.74 9.85
N PRO A 24 -23.14 -3.59 9.19
CA PRO A 24 -22.61 -3.57 7.84
C PRO A 24 -21.20 -4.17 7.88
N LYS A 25 -21.02 -5.32 7.24
CA LYS A 25 -19.68 -5.81 6.92
C LYS A 25 -19.04 -4.85 5.92
N PHE A 26 -17.75 -4.59 6.08
CA PHE A 26 -17.02 -3.84 5.07
C PHE A 26 -17.14 -4.56 3.72
N LYS A 27 -17.43 -3.79 2.68
CA LYS A 27 -17.52 -4.32 1.32
C LYS A 27 -16.23 -3.97 0.60
N GLU A 28 -15.51 -4.99 0.17
CA GLU A 28 -14.29 -4.80 -0.63
C GLU A 28 -14.61 -3.99 -1.89
N VAL A 29 -13.64 -3.16 -2.27
CA VAL A 29 -13.66 -2.36 -3.49
C VAL A 29 -12.48 -2.81 -4.34
N GLU A 30 -12.75 -3.09 -5.61
CA GLU A 30 -11.74 -3.44 -6.61
C GLU A 30 -12.12 -2.72 -7.90
N LEU A 31 -11.21 -1.90 -8.42
CA LEU A 31 -11.41 -1.13 -9.63
C LEU A 31 -10.10 -1.12 -10.41
N ASP A 32 -10.17 -1.52 -11.67
CA ASP A 32 -9.00 -1.62 -12.54
C ASP A 32 -9.02 -0.54 -13.63
N ASN A 33 -7.85 -0.25 -14.19
CA ASN A 33 -7.65 0.62 -15.35
C ASN A 33 -8.23 2.03 -15.19
N ILE A 34 -8.07 2.61 -14.00
CA ILE A 34 -8.45 4.00 -13.72
C ILE A 34 -7.40 4.93 -14.32
N PRO A 35 -7.76 5.92 -15.15
CA PRO A 35 -6.81 6.92 -15.63
C PRO A 35 -6.09 7.61 -14.47
N PHE A 36 -4.76 7.62 -14.51
CA PHE A 36 -3.93 8.08 -13.40
C PHE A 36 -2.72 8.87 -13.89
N LYS A 37 -2.61 10.14 -13.50
CA LYS A 37 -1.51 11.02 -13.91
C LYS A 37 -0.25 10.69 -13.10
N THR A 38 0.79 10.20 -13.77
CA THR A 38 2.11 9.89 -13.18
C THR A 38 3.21 10.86 -13.60
N LEU A 39 3.00 11.59 -14.70
CA LEU A 39 3.99 12.48 -15.29
C LEU A 39 3.79 13.92 -14.83
N ASN A 40 4.89 14.62 -14.54
CA ASN A 40 4.89 16.06 -14.37
C ASN A 40 4.76 16.81 -15.72
N ASP A 41 4.83 18.14 -15.69
CA ASP A 41 4.66 18.98 -16.88
C ASP A 41 5.80 18.81 -17.90
N ASP A 42 6.97 18.29 -17.47
CA ASP A 42 8.09 17.95 -18.34
C ASP A 42 8.00 16.53 -18.93
N GLY A 43 6.92 15.79 -18.61
CA GLY A 43 6.70 14.43 -19.10
C GLY A 43 7.55 13.37 -18.37
N ILE A 44 8.06 13.67 -17.19
CA ILE A 44 8.86 12.78 -16.36
C ILE A 44 7.99 12.20 -15.24
N VAL A 45 8.12 10.91 -14.94
CA VAL A 45 7.44 10.27 -13.80
C VAL A 45 7.83 11.00 -12.51
N ASP A 46 6.84 11.47 -11.75
CA ASP A 46 7.04 12.22 -10.51
C ASP A 46 6.41 11.45 -9.34
N LEU A 47 7.26 11.03 -8.39
CA LEU A 47 6.80 10.22 -7.26
C LEU A 47 5.89 10.99 -6.30
N ASN A 48 6.15 12.28 -6.10
CA ASN A 48 5.31 13.09 -5.22
C ASN A 48 3.88 13.15 -5.79
N LEU A 49 3.77 13.32 -7.11
CA LEU A 49 2.50 13.30 -7.81
C LEU A 49 1.81 11.93 -7.72
N ILE A 50 2.55 10.83 -7.82
CA ILE A 50 2.00 9.47 -7.64
C ILE A 50 1.41 9.30 -6.24
N ILE A 51 2.13 9.68 -5.19
CA ILE A 51 1.66 9.53 -3.81
C ILE A 51 0.46 10.45 -3.54
N GLU A 52 0.52 11.71 -3.98
CA GLU A 52 -0.57 12.68 -3.82
C GLU A 52 -1.85 12.20 -4.53
N ASN A 53 -1.74 11.82 -5.81
CA ASN A 53 -2.89 11.34 -6.58
C ASN A 53 -3.44 10.02 -6.03
N SER A 54 -2.60 9.15 -5.49
CA SER A 54 -3.04 7.90 -4.86
C SER A 54 -3.83 8.20 -3.59
N SER A 55 -3.36 9.14 -2.76
CA SER A 55 -4.09 9.60 -1.57
C SER A 55 -5.44 10.21 -1.95
N ILE A 56 -5.48 11.08 -2.96
CA ILE A 56 -6.75 11.66 -3.48
C ILE A 56 -7.69 10.56 -3.97
N LEU A 57 -7.17 9.56 -4.70
CA LEU A 57 -7.99 8.46 -5.21
C LEU A 57 -8.60 7.67 -4.05
N VAL A 58 -7.78 7.23 -3.09
CA VAL A 58 -8.20 6.45 -1.91
C VAL A 58 -9.18 7.23 -1.03
N SER A 59 -9.02 8.56 -0.92
CA SER A 59 -9.85 9.43 -0.07
C SER A 59 -11.35 9.39 -0.38
N ARG A 60 -11.73 8.88 -1.57
CA ARG A 60 -13.13 8.70 -1.98
C ARG A 60 -13.85 7.61 -1.19
N TRP A 61 -13.12 6.66 -0.63
CA TRP A 61 -13.66 5.50 0.10
C TRP A 61 -13.25 5.48 1.58
N LEU A 62 -12.07 6.01 1.87
CA LEU A 62 -11.45 6.00 3.19
C LEU A 62 -11.13 7.44 3.58
N SER A 63 -11.63 7.91 4.73
CA SER A 63 -11.55 9.33 5.10
C SER A 63 -10.34 9.68 5.97
N ASP A 64 -9.72 8.69 6.61
CA ASP A 64 -8.60 8.88 7.54
C ASP A 64 -7.48 7.88 7.26
N THR A 65 -6.93 7.97 6.05
CA THR A 65 -5.87 7.07 5.61
C THR A 65 -4.49 7.62 5.91
N GLN A 66 -3.61 6.73 6.34
CA GLN A 66 -2.21 6.99 6.56
C GLN A 66 -1.38 6.22 5.54
N TYR A 67 -0.36 6.87 4.99
CA TYR A 67 0.62 6.21 4.14
C TYR A 67 1.38 5.14 4.93
N SER A 68 1.53 3.95 4.34
CA SER A 68 2.20 2.82 4.98
C SER A 68 3.49 2.42 4.29
N PHE A 69 3.47 2.18 2.97
CA PHE A 69 4.70 1.89 2.22
C PHE A 69 4.54 2.16 0.72
N ILE A 70 5.69 2.19 0.04
CA ILE A 70 5.79 2.19 -1.41
C ILE A 70 6.77 1.12 -1.91
N ALA A 71 6.44 0.53 -3.06
CA ALA A 71 7.36 -0.31 -3.80
C ALA A 71 7.35 0.06 -5.28
N TYR A 72 8.49 -0.12 -5.94
CA TYR A 72 8.65 -0.01 -7.39
C TYR A 72 9.02 -1.37 -7.96
N TYR A 73 8.44 -1.74 -9.09
CA TYR A 73 8.79 -2.93 -9.85
C TYR A 73 9.00 -2.55 -11.31
N GLY A 74 10.08 -3.05 -11.91
CA GLY A 74 10.34 -2.74 -13.31
C GLY A 74 11.59 -3.40 -13.85
N LYS A 75 11.88 -3.10 -15.12
CA LYS A 75 13.13 -3.54 -15.75
C LYS A 75 14.27 -2.64 -15.31
N CYS A 76 15.44 -3.22 -15.09
CA CYS A 76 16.64 -2.48 -14.68
C CYS A 76 17.02 -1.35 -15.65
N GLN A 77 16.79 -1.54 -16.96
CA GLN A 77 16.99 -0.53 -18.00
C GLN A 77 16.03 0.66 -17.92
N ASN A 78 14.88 0.49 -17.27
CA ASN A 78 13.82 1.47 -17.15
C ASN A 78 13.86 2.23 -15.82
N MET A 79 14.60 1.73 -14.83
CA MET A 79 14.77 2.37 -13.52
C MET A 79 15.17 3.85 -13.59
N PRO A 80 16.12 4.31 -14.45
CA PRO A 80 16.48 5.73 -14.48
C PRO A 80 15.31 6.66 -14.82
N ARG A 81 14.29 6.14 -15.52
CA ARG A 81 13.10 6.86 -15.94
C ARG A 81 11.89 6.57 -15.05
N LEU A 82 12.05 5.70 -14.05
CA LEU A 82 10.99 5.18 -13.19
C LEU A 82 9.82 4.58 -14.01
N GLU A 83 10.13 4.02 -15.18
CA GLU A 83 9.14 3.36 -16.03
C GLU A 83 8.90 1.93 -15.52
N GLY A 84 7.69 1.64 -15.03
CA GLY A 84 7.34 0.36 -14.42
C GLY A 84 6.01 0.42 -13.68
N GLU A 85 5.98 -0.25 -12.54
CA GLU A 85 4.83 -0.33 -11.64
C GLU A 85 5.21 0.24 -10.28
N PHE A 86 4.33 1.06 -9.71
CA PHE A 86 4.42 1.47 -8.32
C PHE A 86 3.28 0.86 -7.54
N ARG A 87 3.57 0.35 -6.34
CA ARG A 87 2.55 -0.09 -5.40
C ARG A 87 2.59 0.82 -4.19
N VAL A 88 1.49 1.49 -3.89
CA VAL A 88 1.36 2.40 -2.74
C VAL A 88 0.29 1.85 -1.81
N LEU A 89 0.63 1.63 -0.55
CA LEU A 89 -0.31 1.15 0.46
C LEU A 89 -0.67 2.27 1.43
N PHE A 90 -1.98 2.41 1.64
CA PHE A 90 -2.58 3.22 2.69
C PHE A 90 -3.34 2.35 3.68
N VAL A 91 -3.41 2.82 4.92
CA VAL A 91 -4.09 2.13 6.02
C VAL A 91 -5.04 3.10 6.72
N GLU A 92 -6.27 2.66 6.96
CA GLU A 92 -7.21 3.33 7.88
C GLU A 92 -7.48 2.39 9.06
N VAL A 93 -7.25 2.89 10.28
CA VAL A 93 -7.60 2.20 11.52
C VAL A 93 -8.84 2.85 12.11
N ARG A 94 -9.95 2.11 12.10
CA ARG A 94 -11.20 2.54 12.71
C ARG A 94 -11.29 2.00 14.12
N GLU A 95 -11.15 2.89 15.10
CA GLU A 95 -11.28 2.56 16.52
C GLU A 95 -12.70 2.15 16.94
N GLN A 96 -13.68 2.16 16.03
CA GLN A 96 -15.00 1.62 16.35
C GLN A 96 -14.87 0.14 16.68
N GLU A 97 -14.93 -0.15 17.98
CA GLU A 97 -14.98 -1.48 18.55
C GLU A 97 -16.01 -2.30 17.79
N ASN A 98 -15.55 -3.22 16.96
CA ASN A 98 -16.40 -4.31 16.53
C ASN A 98 -16.89 -5.04 17.80
N TRP A 99 -17.87 -5.92 17.70
CA TRP A 99 -18.39 -6.69 18.85
C TRP A 99 -17.32 -7.50 19.62
N LYS A 100 -16.09 -7.63 19.08
CA LYS A 100 -14.93 -8.24 19.73
C LYS A 100 -14.00 -7.23 20.43
N GLY A 101 -14.32 -5.94 20.43
CA GLY A 101 -13.48 -4.89 21.02
C GLY A 101 -12.18 -4.64 20.28
N GLN A 102 -12.09 -5.05 19.00
CA GLN A 102 -10.89 -4.88 18.17
C GLN A 102 -11.11 -3.75 17.17
N PRO A 103 -10.10 -2.89 16.93
CA PRO A 103 -10.18 -1.89 15.87
C PRO A 103 -10.29 -2.57 14.51
N GLN A 104 -11.08 -1.98 13.61
CA GLN A 104 -11.17 -2.44 12.22
C GLN A 104 -10.06 -1.81 11.40
N VAL A 105 -9.43 -2.60 10.53
CA VAL A 105 -8.20 -2.20 9.85
C VAL A 105 -8.39 -2.45 8.37
N ILE A 106 -8.37 -1.38 7.60
CA ILE A 106 -8.68 -1.41 6.17
C ILE A 106 -7.45 -0.95 5.41
N PHE A 107 -7.04 -1.77 4.45
CA PHE A 107 -5.95 -1.47 3.55
C PHE A 107 -6.51 -0.94 2.24
N ALA A 108 -5.85 0.06 1.67
CA ALA A 108 -6.06 0.52 0.31
C ALA A 108 -4.74 0.41 -0.46
N ASP A 109 -4.71 -0.54 -1.38
CA ASP A 109 -3.57 -0.86 -2.23
C ASP A 109 -3.80 -0.25 -3.60
N VAL A 110 -2.89 0.62 -4.04
CA VAL A 110 -2.94 1.27 -5.34
C VAL A 110 -1.75 0.79 -6.16
N LEU A 111 -2.03 0.06 -7.24
CA LEU A 111 -1.05 -0.36 -8.22
C LEU A 111 -1.08 0.60 -9.40
N ILE A 112 0.00 1.32 -9.64
CA ILE A 112 0.13 2.35 -10.67
C ILE A 112 1.04 1.84 -11.78
N HIS A 113 0.52 1.81 -12.99
CA HIS A 113 1.25 1.46 -14.22
C HIS A 113 1.73 2.74 -14.90
N THR A 114 3.01 3.09 -14.74
CA THR A 114 3.51 4.40 -15.24
C THR A 114 3.48 4.50 -16.77
N ASN A 115 3.67 3.37 -17.46
CA ASN A 115 3.74 3.33 -18.92
C ASN A 115 2.37 3.57 -19.58
N SER A 116 1.30 3.03 -18.99
CA SER A 116 -0.07 3.19 -19.48
C SER A 116 -0.79 4.37 -18.84
N GLN A 117 -0.21 4.98 -17.79
CA GLN A 117 -0.85 6.02 -16.97
C GLN A 117 -2.21 5.57 -16.43
N MET A 118 -2.24 4.33 -15.93
CA MET A 118 -3.41 3.70 -15.32
C MET A 118 -3.09 3.27 -13.90
N ALA A 119 -4.12 3.17 -13.07
CA ALA A 119 -4.02 2.58 -11.74
C ALA A 119 -5.15 1.59 -11.50
N ASP A 120 -4.82 0.56 -10.72
CA ASP A 120 -5.75 -0.38 -10.14
C ASP A 120 -5.80 -0.11 -8.64
N ILE A 121 -6.98 -0.14 -8.04
CA ILE A 121 -7.17 0.07 -6.61
C ILE A 121 -7.92 -1.10 -6.00
N ARG A 122 -7.40 -1.59 -4.88
CA ARG A 122 -8.05 -2.60 -4.07
C ARG A 122 -8.14 -2.12 -2.62
N ILE A 123 -9.35 -2.11 -2.07
CA ILE A 123 -9.63 -1.75 -0.68
C ILE A 123 -10.27 -2.93 0.03
N TYR A 124 -9.65 -3.40 1.11
CA TYR A 124 -10.03 -4.64 1.77
C TYR A 124 -9.77 -4.59 3.27
N ASP A 125 -10.58 -5.35 4.01
CA ASP A 125 -10.51 -5.47 5.47
C ASP A 125 -9.48 -6.54 5.85
N VAL A 126 -8.49 -6.16 6.65
CA VAL A 126 -7.40 -7.04 7.11
C VAL A 126 -7.40 -7.24 8.63
N THR A 127 -8.52 -6.89 9.30
CA THR A 127 -8.66 -6.92 10.76
C THR A 127 -8.23 -8.25 11.38
N ASP A 128 -8.61 -9.38 10.78
CA ASP A 128 -8.30 -10.71 11.30
C ASP A 128 -6.83 -11.13 11.09
N SER A 129 -6.10 -10.46 10.19
CA SER A 129 -4.71 -10.77 9.81
C SER A 129 -3.67 -9.76 10.33
N TYR A 130 -4.11 -8.80 11.15
CA TYR A 130 -3.43 -7.55 11.53
C TYR A 130 -1.89 -7.61 11.61
N PRO A 131 -1.18 -7.31 10.50
CA PRO A 131 0.22 -6.99 10.58
C PRO A 131 0.35 -5.53 11.02
N ASN A 132 1.32 -5.26 11.89
CA ASN A 132 1.81 -3.95 12.31
C ASN A 132 1.31 -2.72 11.49
N THR A 133 0.66 -1.75 12.14
CA THR A 133 0.19 -0.49 11.52
C THR A 133 1.16 0.67 11.69
N ASN A 134 2.46 0.39 11.74
CA ASN A 134 3.46 1.45 11.75
C ASN A 134 3.26 2.35 10.54
N THR A 135 2.92 3.61 10.82
CA THR A 135 2.83 4.65 9.81
C THR A 135 4.23 5.06 9.40
N LYS A 136 4.39 5.35 8.12
CA LYS A 136 5.65 5.89 7.59
C LYS A 136 5.42 7.29 7.05
N LEU A 137 6.48 8.07 7.03
CA LEU A 137 6.44 9.31 6.27
C LEU A 137 6.46 8.98 4.77
N PRO A 138 5.66 9.70 3.95
CA PRO A 138 5.75 9.60 2.50
C PRO A 138 7.17 9.87 2.01
N VAL A 139 7.63 9.03 1.09
CA VAL A 139 8.94 9.19 0.44
C VAL A 139 8.86 10.32 -0.58
N THR A 140 9.90 11.14 -0.64
CA THR A 140 10.00 12.22 -1.64
C THR A 140 10.59 11.70 -2.96
N ASP A 141 10.22 12.34 -4.08
CA ASP A 141 10.81 12.03 -5.39
C ASP A 141 12.36 12.10 -5.38
N ILE A 142 12.93 13.09 -4.69
CA ILE A 142 14.39 13.26 -4.56
C ILE A 142 15.01 12.04 -3.87
N GLN A 143 14.50 11.70 -2.68
CA GLN A 143 15.03 10.58 -1.90
C GLN A 143 14.93 9.26 -2.67
N PHE A 144 13.80 9.01 -3.33
CA PHE A 144 13.63 7.77 -4.09
C PHE A 144 14.57 7.69 -5.30
N ARG A 145 14.81 8.81 -5.98
CA ARG A 145 15.79 8.84 -7.08
C ARG A 145 17.22 8.58 -6.63
N GLU A 146 17.59 9.03 -5.44
CA GLU A 146 18.91 8.71 -4.87
C GLU A 146 19.04 7.21 -4.63
N VAL A 147 18.02 6.57 -4.03
CA VAL A 147 17.97 5.12 -3.84
C VAL A 147 18.06 4.37 -5.19
N ILE A 148 17.31 4.82 -6.19
CA ILE A 148 17.34 4.25 -7.54
C ILE A 148 18.73 4.37 -8.16
N SER A 149 19.39 5.53 -8.01
CA SER A 149 20.75 5.75 -8.51
C SER A 149 21.75 4.79 -7.86
N VAL A 150 21.68 4.63 -6.54
CA VAL A 150 22.54 3.70 -5.78
C VAL A 150 22.30 2.25 -6.22
N ALA A 151 21.04 1.84 -6.34
CA ALA A 151 20.69 0.50 -6.82
C ALA A 151 21.24 0.24 -8.22
N ILE A 152 21.08 1.18 -9.16
CA ILE A 152 21.61 1.07 -10.53
C ILE A 152 23.13 0.94 -10.52
N GLU A 153 23.83 1.76 -9.73
CA GLU A 153 25.29 1.71 -9.64
C GLU A 153 25.75 0.36 -9.09
N TYR A 154 25.14 -0.11 -8.01
CA TYR A 154 25.50 -1.38 -7.39
C TYR A 154 25.22 -2.58 -8.30
N LEU A 155 24.05 -2.61 -8.96
CA LEU A 155 23.73 -3.66 -9.96
C LEU A 155 24.76 -3.73 -11.09
N LYS A 156 25.28 -2.58 -11.55
CA LYS A 156 26.38 -2.54 -12.53
C LYS A 156 27.67 -3.16 -11.99
N THR A 157 27.99 -2.95 -10.71
CA THR A 157 29.18 -3.59 -10.10
C THR A 157 29.05 -5.11 -10.02
N LEU A 158 27.83 -5.62 -9.89
CA LEU A 158 27.51 -7.06 -9.97
C LEU A 158 27.47 -7.60 -11.41
N GLY A 159 27.62 -6.73 -12.42
CA GLY A 159 27.52 -7.11 -13.83
C GLY A 159 26.08 -7.40 -14.29
N ILE A 160 25.08 -7.02 -13.51
CA ILE A 160 23.66 -7.24 -13.80
C ILE A 160 23.13 -6.03 -14.59
N ASN A 161 22.81 -6.24 -15.86
CA ASN A 161 22.37 -5.17 -16.77
C ASN A 161 20.95 -5.40 -17.35
N ASP A 162 20.43 -6.62 -17.27
CA ASP A 162 19.10 -6.99 -17.73
C ASP A 162 18.44 -7.84 -16.65
N CYS A 163 17.50 -7.22 -15.93
CA CYS A 163 16.79 -7.84 -14.81
C CYS A 163 15.41 -7.21 -14.63
N GLU A 164 14.50 -7.96 -14.00
CA GLU A 164 13.32 -7.42 -13.32
C GLU A 164 13.66 -7.22 -11.86
N VAL A 165 13.54 -5.98 -11.38
CA VAL A 165 13.90 -5.56 -10.03
C VAL A 165 12.67 -5.03 -9.29
N GLY A 166 12.59 -5.36 -8.01
CA GLY A 166 11.68 -4.75 -7.04
C GLY A 166 12.49 -3.94 -6.03
N ILE A 167 12.05 -2.72 -5.74
CA ILE A 167 12.62 -1.86 -4.69
C ILE A 167 11.49 -1.50 -3.73
N THR A 168 11.59 -1.94 -2.47
CA THR A 168 10.53 -1.79 -1.47
C THR A 168 11.01 -1.00 -0.28
N GLN A 169 10.22 -0.02 0.16
CA GLN A 169 10.51 0.76 1.36
C GLN A 169 10.29 -0.09 2.63
N MET A 170 11.38 -0.36 3.36
CA MET A 170 11.35 -0.96 4.69
C MET A 170 11.37 0.14 5.77
N GLU A 171 11.56 -0.20 7.04
CA GLU A 171 11.51 0.79 8.13
C GLU A 171 12.74 1.71 8.10
N GLU A 172 13.94 1.13 8.03
CA GLU A 172 15.21 1.86 8.01
C GLU A 172 16.02 1.60 6.72
N THR A 173 15.55 0.71 5.85
CA THR A 173 16.23 0.32 4.61
C THR A 173 15.29 0.34 3.39
N TRP A 174 15.88 0.20 2.22
CA TRP A 174 15.22 -0.10 0.95
C TRP A 174 15.69 -1.47 0.48
N SER A 175 14.77 -2.43 0.42
CA SER A 175 15.10 -3.78 -0.03
C SER A 175 15.05 -3.85 -1.55
N VAL A 176 16.13 -4.33 -2.16
CA VAL A 176 16.29 -4.48 -3.61
C VAL A 176 16.38 -5.97 -3.95
N LEU A 177 15.38 -6.46 -4.67
CA LEU A 177 15.26 -7.87 -5.05
C LEU A 177 15.15 -8.02 -6.56
N CYS A 178 15.90 -8.95 -7.12
CA CYS A 178 15.76 -9.33 -8.52
C CYS A 178 15.02 -10.65 -8.66
N LYS A 179 14.10 -10.74 -9.62
CA LYS A 179 13.25 -11.93 -9.80
C LYS A 179 13.99 -13.15 -10.36
N GLU A 180 14.96 -12.93 -11.24
CA GLU A 180 15.65 -14.00 -11.98
C GLU A 180 17.18 -14.00 -11.79
N SER A 181 17.74 -12.95 -11.18
CA SER A 181 19.16 -12.85 -10.85
C SER A 181 19.35 -12.87 -9.34
N GLU A 182 20.51 -13.33 -8.87
CA GLU A 182 20.87 -13.29 -7.45
C GLU A 182 21.26 -11.86 -7.03
N CYS A 183 20.32 -10.92 -7.12
CA CYS A 183 20.43 -9.62 -6.47
C CYS A 183 19.44 -9.60 -5.30
N ASP A 184 20.01 -9.42 -4.11
CA ASP A 184 19.31 -9.33 -2.84
C ASP A 184 20.21 -8.52 -1.93
N PHE A 185 19.86 -7.25 -1.75
CA PHE A 185 20.62 -6.31 -0.94
C PHE A 185 19.72 -5.20 -0.46
N ASP A 186 20.12 -4.56 0.63
CA ASP A 186 19.42 -3.42 1.20
C ASP A 186 20.23 -2.14 0.94
N ILE A 187 19.54 -1.01 0.93
CA ILE A 187 20.15 0.33 0.93
C ILE A 187 19.66 1.05 2.18
N ASP A 188 20.58 1.52 3.03
CA ASP A 188 20.22 2.31 4.21
C ASP A 188 19.46 3.58 3.79
N ALA A 189 18.31 3.85 4.39
CA ALA A 189 17.44 4.95 3.99
C ALA A 189 18.02 6.35 4.28
N ASN A 190 19.03 6.45 5.15
CA ASN A 190 19.65 7.70 5.57
C ASN A 190 21.05 7.90 4.98
N SER A 191 21.92 6.90 5.08
CA SER A 191 23.31 6.98 4.61
C SER A 191 23.45 6.67 3.12
N LEU A 192 22.44 6.01 2.53
CA LEU A 192 22.47 5.49 1.16
C LEU A 192 23.60 4.47 0.91
N GLU A 193 24.13 3.87 1.97
CA GLU A 193 25.10 2.79 1.88
C GLU A 193 24.40 1.46 1.55
N VAL A 194 25.03 0.66 0.69
CA VAL A 194 24.55 -0.68 0.37
C VAL A 194 24.91 -1.64 1.51
N ILE A 195 23.89 -2.30 2.05
CA ILE A 195 23.99 -3.33 3.07
C ILE A 195 23.84 -4.68 2.37
N VAL A 196 24.92 -5.44 2.34
CA VAL A 196 24.90 -6.82 1.83
C VAL A 196 24.75 -7.73 3.04
N GLU A 197 23.56 -8.29 3.25
CA GLU A 197 23.42 -9.37 4.21
C GLU A 197 24.20 -10.57 3.68
N GLY A 198 25.19 -11.02 4.45
CA GLY A 198 25.96 -12.21 4.11
C GLY A 198 25.02 -13.41 4.03
N ARG A 199 24.87 -14.00 2.84
CA ARG A 199 24.39 -15.38 2.71
C ARG A 199 25.48 -16.28 3.30
N ASP A 200 25.42 -16.54 4.60
CA ASP A 200 26.08 -17.69 5.22
C ASP A 200 25.41 -19.00 4.77
#